data_AF-A0A7Z8R3T1-F1
#
_entry.id   AF-A0A7Z8R3T1-F1
#
_cell.length_a   1.000
_cell.length_b   1.000
_cell.length_c   1.000
_cell.angle_alpha   90.00
_cell.angle_beta   90.00
_cell.angle_gamma   90.00
#
_symmetry.space_group_name_H-M   'P 1'
#
loop_
_entity.id
_entity.type
_entity.pdbx_description
1 polymer ?
#
loop_
_entity_poly.entity_id
_entity_poly.type
_entity_poly.pdbx_seq_one_letter_code
_entity_poly.pdbx_strand_id
1 'polypeptide(L)'
;MVAYNQNSRPVPVFHAFPALEEGSTLAGYAALIAGHGLLVPAPPDYLCAIGTKHKRYEKGRWRIFTPRHKPNDSLHNHLTFALKHEGIDLAVLKALLSRLSLKLLSILFVQNQQALIAEDSGFCTSGYAVMNSISRMQRKVTS
;
A
#
# COMPACT_ATOMS: atom_id res chain seq x y z
N MET A 1 -7.32 -3.81 -5.37
CA MET A 1 -5.98 -4.14 -4.80
C MET A 1 -4.95 -3.44 -5.68
N VAL A 2 -3.94 -2.74 -5.13
CA VAL A 2 -2.88 -2.11 -5.95
C VAL A 2 -1.89 -3.21 -6.34
N ALA A 3 -1.65 -3.39 -7.63
CA ALA A 3 -0.63 -4.29 -8.15
C ALA A 3 0.59 -3.45 -8.55
N TYR A 4 1.71 -3.66 -7.88
CA TYR A 4 2.96 -2.92 -8.07
C TYR A 4 3.83 -3.53 -9.18
N ASN A 5 3.56 -4.78 -9.60
CA ASN A 5 4.34 -5.48 -10.63
C ASN A 5 3.82 -5.34 -12.08
N GLN A 6 2.70 -4.65 -12.32
CA GLN A 6 1.99 -4.67 -13.62
C GLN A 6 2.68 -3.90 -14.77
N ASN A 7 3.94 -3.51 -14.61
CA ASN A 7 4.62 -2.65 -15.57
C ASN A 7 5.50 -3.46 -16.55
N SER A 8 4.92 -4.46 -17.21
CA SER A 8 5.44 -4.94 -18.51
C SER A 8 5.27 -3.88 -19.62
N ARG A 9 4.63 -2.74 -19.31
CA ARG A 9 4.55 -1.58 -20.19
C ARG A 9 5.82 -0.74 -20.02
N PRO A 10 6.52 -0.37 -21.11
CA PRO A 10 7.65 0.55 -21.03
C PRO A 10 7.18 1.84 -20.35
N VAL A 11 7.85 2.25 -19.27
CA VAL A 11 7.56 3.52 -18.58
C VAL A 11 8.38 4.59 -19.28
N PRO A 12 7.78 5.44 -20.15
CA PRO A 12 8.57 6.32 -21.00
C PRO A 12 9.23 7.45 -20.20
N VAL A 13 8.60 7.96 -19.13
CA VAL A 13 9.15 8.99 -18.25
C VAL A 13 8.51 8.87 -16.86
N PHE A 14 9.32 8.85 -15.80
CA PHE A 14 8.83 8.88 -14.41
C PHE A 14 9.31 10.15 -13.73
N HIS A 15 8.45 11.14 -13.47
CA HIS A 15 8.81 12.37 -12.72
C HIS A 15 10.17 13.02 -13.12
N ALA A 16 10.46 13.13 -14.42
CA ALA A 16 11.72 13.61 -15.01
C ALA A 16 12.94 12.67 -14.97
N PHE A 17 12.75 11.41 -14.58
CA PHE A 17 13.75 10.35 -14.72
C PHE A 17 13.77 9.84 -16.17
N PRO A 18 14.95 9.48 -16.71
CA PRO A 18 15.07 8.97 -18.07
C PRO A 18 14.31 7.65 -18.25
N ALA A 19 13.84 7.37 -19.47
CA ALA A 19 13.14 6.12 -19.79
C ALA A 19 13.98 4.90 -19.39
N LEU A 20 13.32 3.96 -18.72
CA LEU A 20 13.93 2.68 -18.39
C LEU A 20 13.96 1.76 -19.63
N GLU A 21 14.85 0.78 -19.64
CA GLU A 21 14.92 -0.22 -20.71
C GLU A 21 13.65 -1.09 -20.75
N GLU A 22 13.30 -1.61 -21.92
CA GLU A 22 12.17 -2.54 -22.07
C GLU A 22 12.33 -3.77 -21.17
N GLY A 23 11.24 -4.16 -20.51
CA GLY A 23 11.21 -5.29 -19.57
C GLY A 23 11.72 -4.98 -18.16
N SER A 24 12.12 -3.74 -17.88
CA SER A 24 12.44 -3.32 -16.50
C SER A 24 11.18 -3.01 -15.69
N THR A 25 11.21 -3.30 -14.39
CA THR A 25 10.08 -3.08 -13.48
C THR A 25 10.47 -2.13 -12.35
N LEU A 26 9.56 -1.26 -11.94
CA LEU A 26 9.80 -0.34 -10.82
C LEU A 26 10.00 -1.12 -9.49
N ALA A 27 10.90 -0.62 -8.65
CA ALA A 27 11.14 -1.15 -7.30
C ALA A 27 11.14 -0.03 -6.27
N GLY A 28 11.12 -0.40 -4.98
CA GLY A 28 11.29 0.56 -3.90
C GLY A 28 10.29 1.72 -3.92
N TYR A 29 10.78 2.94 -3.71
CA TYR A 29 9.92 4.12 -3.67
C TYR A 29 9.29 4.43 -5.03
N ALA A 30 9.95 4.13 -6.15
CA ALA A 30 9.37 4.35 -7.48
C ALA A 30 8.07 3.56 -7.67
N ALA A 31 8.07 2.28 -7.26
CA ALA A 31 6.89 1.43 -7.31
C ALA A 31 5.78 1.92 -6.37
N LEU A 32 6.14 2.38 -5.17
CA LEU A 32 5.18 2.90 -4.19
C LEU A 32 4.55 4.22 -4.66
N ILE A 33 5.36 5.14 -5.19
CA ILE A 33 4.91 6.43 -5.72
C ILE A 33 3.98 6.19 -6.92
N ALA A 34 4.38 5.33 -7.87
CA ALA A 34 3.55 4.99 -9.03
C ALA A 34 2.25 4.28 -8.62
N GLY A 35 2.36 3.19 -7.85
CA GLY A 35 1.23 2.36 -7.44
C GLY A 35 0.24 3.10 -6.54
N HIS A 36 0.73 4.08 -5.76
CA HIS A 36 -0.12 4.93 -4.94
C HIS A 36 -0.32 6.35 -5.46
N GLY A 37 0.07 6.69 -6.69
CA GLY A 37 -0.07 8.05 -7.22
C GLY A 37 0.32 9.13 -6.22
N LEU A 38 1.42 8.94 -5.50
CA LEU A 38 1.81 9.84 -4.41
C LEU A 38 2.32 11.15 -5.00
N LEU A 39 1.75 12.27 -4.54
CA LEU A 39 2.24 13.61 -4.89
C LEU A 39 3.40 13.95 -3.96
N VAL A 40 4.63 13.70 -4.42
CA VAL A 40 5.85 14.02 -3.68
C VAL A 40 6.56 15.18 -4.41
N PRO A 41 6.70 16.37 -3.78
CA PRO A 41 7.25 17.56 -4.43
C PRO A 41 8.74 17.47 -4.74
N ALA A 42 9.49 16.66 -3.96
CA ALA A 42 10.88 16.35 -4.21
C ALA A 42 11.05 14.82 -4.19
N PRO A 43 11.10 14.15 -5.37
CA PRO A 43 11.41 12.73 -5.39
C PRO A 43 12.85 12.49 -4.89
N PRO A 44 13.14 11.29 -4.34
CA PRO A 44 14.47 10.92 -3.86
C PRO A 44 15.58 11.20 -4.89
N ASP A 45 16.82 11.45 -4.43
CA ASP A 45 17.97 11.73 -5.29
C ASP A 45 18.17 10.67 -6.38
N TYR A 46 17.95 9.41 -6.02
CA TYR A 46 17.96 8.27 -6.91
C TYR A 46 16.83 7.29 -6.58
N LEU A 47 16.34 6.59 -7.60
CA LEU A 47 15.27 5.60 -7.47
C LEU A 47 15.73 4.23 -7.97
N CYS A 48 15.15 3.17 -7.43
CA CYS A 48 15.48 1.82 -7.87
C CYS A 48 14.52 1.26 -8.91
N ALA A 49 15.08 0.49 -9.84
CA ALA A 49 14.33 -0.34 -10.76
C ALA A 49 14.99 -1.73 -10.85
N ILE A 50 14.23 -2.73 -11.26
CA ILE A 50 14.75 -4.06 -11.60
C ILE A 50 14.89 -4.12 -13.11
N GLY A 51 16.11 -4.34 -13.59
CA GLY A 51 16.39 -4.57 -15.00
C GLY A 51 16.30 -6.06 -15.36
N THR A 52 16.30 -6.33 -16.66
CA THR A 52 16.42 -7.70 -17.22
C THR A 52 17.85 -8.22 -17.16
N LYS A 53 18.84 -7.32 -17.13
CA LYS A 53 20.27 -7.65 -17.09
C LYS A 53 20.68 -8.19 -15.71
N HIS A 54 21.53 -9.22 -15.70
CA HIS A 54 22.13 -9.78 -14.48
C HIS A 54 23.31 -8.95 -13.93
N LYS A 55 23.33 -7.63 -14.18
CA LYS A 55 24.33 -6.70 -13.65
C LYS A 55 23.65 -5.51 -12.98
N ARG A 56 24.18 -5.06 -11.85
CA ARG A 56 23.78 -3.78 -11.22
C ARG A 56 24.48 -2.63 -11.94
N TYR A 57 23.74 -1.58 -12.29
CA TYR A 57 24.31 -0.39 -12.92
C TYR A 57 23.45 0.85 -12.62
N GLU A 58 24.03 2.02 -12.81
CA GLU A 58 23.34 3.30 -12.65
C GLU A 58 23.07 3.91 -14.03
N LYS A 59 21.90 4.52 -14.21
CA LYS A 59 21.50 5.19 -15.45
C LYS A 59 20.82 6.53 -15.11
N GLY A 60 21.60 7.60 -15.16
CA GLY A 60 21.15 8.91 -14.67
C GLY A 60 20.82 8.83 -13.18
N ARG A 61 19.55 9.05 -12.83
CA ARG A 61 19.06 8.95 -11.44
C ARG A 61 18.49 7.56 -11.07
N TRP A 62 18.59 6.58 -11.98
CA TRP A 62 18.17 5.20 -11.69
C TRP A 62 19.33 4.36 -11.15
N ARG A 63 19.04 3.59 -10.09
CA ARG A 63 19.83 2.43 -9.69
C ARG A 63 19.12 1.16 -10.14
N ILE A 64 19.70 0.48 -11.14
CA ILE A 64 19.10 -0.70 -11.73
C ILE A 64 19.70 -1.95 -11.09
N PHE A 65 18.82 -2.76 -10.50
CA PHE A 65 19.14 -4.01 -9.84
C PHE A 65 18.83 -5.21 -10.74
N THR A 66 19.45 -6.34 -10.40
CA THR A 66 19.26 -7.59 -11.14
C THR A 66 17.93 -8.27 -10.76
N PRO A 67 17.40 -9.16 -11.62
CA PRO A 67 16.13 -9.87 -11.35
C PRO A 67 16.06 -10.60 -10.01
N ARG A 68 17.19 -11.11 -9.49
CA ARG A 68 17.27 -11.77 -8.16
C ARG A 68 16.97 -10.86 -6.97
N HIS A 69 16.99 -9.54 -7.16
CA HIS A 69 16.65 -8.56 -6.13
C HIS A 69 15.21 -8.06 -6.26
N LYS A 70 14.42 -8.64 -7.17
CA LYS A 70 13.04 -8.24 -7.37
C LYS A 70 12.24 -8.43 -6.08
N PRO A 71 11.68 -7.36 -5.49
CA PRO A 71 10.78 -7.51 -4.37
C PRO A 71 9.47 -8.17 -4.83
N ASN A 72 8.85 -8.93 -3.93
CA ASN A 72 7.51 -9.44 -4.12
C ASN A 72 6.50 -8.29 -4.26
N ASP A 73 5.41 -8.53 -4.97
CA ASP A 73 4.40 -7.52 -5.32
C ASP A 73 3.49 -7.15 -4.13
N SER A 74 4.07 -6.54 -3.11
CA SER A 74 3.38 -6.09 -1.90
C SER A 74 3.98 -4.79 -1.39
N LEU A 75 3.12 -3.93 -0.85
CA LEU A 75 3.50 -2.65 -0.24
C LEU A 75 4.66 -2.84 0.74
N HIS A 76 4.56 -3.85 1.62
CA HIS A 76 5.58 -4.12 2.63
C HIS A 76 6.93 -4.47 2.00
N ASN A 77 6.94 -5.32 0.98
CA ASN A 77 8.18 -5.77 0.34
C ASN A 77 8.86 -4.65 -0.45
N HIS A 78 8.08 -3.81 -1.13
CA HIS A 78 8.61 -2.62 -1.78
C HIS A 78 9.12 -1.58 -0.78
N LEU A 79 8.43 -1.39 0.35
CA LEU A 79 8.87 -0.48 1.42
C LEU A 79 10.17 -0.96 2.07
N THR A 80 10.25 -2.24 2.43
CA THR A 80 11.47 -2.85 3.00
C THR A 80 12.64 -2.75 2.02
N PHE A 81 12.39 -2.98 0.72
CA PHE A 81 13.40 -2.81 -0.32
C PHE A 81 13.91 -1.36 -0.39
N ALA A 82 12.99 -0.38 -0.38
CA ALA A 82 13.33 1.04 -0.43
C ALA A 82 14.19 1.45 0.77
N LEU A 83 13.79 1.07 1.98
CA LEU A 83 14.56 1.40 3.19
C LEU A 83 15.97 0.78 3.18
N LYS A 84 16.12 -0.42 2.61
CA LYS A 84 17.40 -1.12 2.54
C LYS A 84 18.35 -0.57 1.48
N HIS A 85 17.83 -0.12 0.34
CA HIS A 85 18.65 0.21 -0.85
C HIS A 85 18.59 1.68 -1.27
N GLU A 86 17.52 2.38 -0.92
CA GLU A 86 17.32 3.81 -1.19
C GLU A 86 17.62 4.66 0.05
N GLY A 87 17.25 4.17 1.23
CA GLY A 87 17.40 4.86 2.51
C GLY A 87 16.05 5.33 3.05
N ILE A 88 16.07 6.16 4.11
CA ILE A 88 14.86 6.70 4.73
C ILE A 88 14.50 8.03 4.05
N ASP A 89 13.40 8.05 3.28
CA ASP A 89 12.83 9.29 2.72
C ASP A 89 11.55 9.69 3.49
N LEU A 90 11.62 10.80 4.23
CA LEU A 90 10.52 11.29 5.05
C LEU A 90 9.36 11.88 4.23
N ALA A 91 9.64 12.44 3.04
CA ALA A 91 8.60 13.02 2.19
C ALA A 91 7.71 11.92 1.60
N VAL A 92 8.34 10.85 1.10
CA VAL A 92 7.62 9.68 0.57
C VAL A 92 6.87 8.95 1.69
N LEU A 93 7.52 8.73 2.85
CA LEU A 93 6.88 8.08 4.00
C LEU A 93 5.68 8.89 4.49
N LYS A 94 5.80 10.21 4.62
CA LYS A 94 4.68 11.09 4.99
C LYS A 94 3.53 10.94 4.01
N ALA A 95 3.80 11.05 2.71
CA ALA A 95 2.76 10.96 1.67
C ALA A 95 2.06 9.59 1.69
N LEU A 96 2.83 8.51 1.84
CA LEU A 96 2.31 7.14 1.89
C LEU A 96 1.45 6.92 3.14
N LEU A 97 1.94 7.30 4.32
CA LEU A 97 1.22 7.14 5.58
C LEU A 97 -0.07 7.99 5.61
N SER A 98 -0.02 9.23 5.11
CA SER A 98 -1.22 10.07 4.98
C SER A 98 -2.28 9.43 4.07
N ARG A 99 -1.87 8.70 3.02
CA ARG A 99 -2.81 8.01 2.15
C ARG A 99 -3.40 6.76 2.78
N LEU A 100 -2.58 6.02 3.54
CA LEU A 100 -3.02 4.81 4.23
C LEU A 100 -3.96 5.12 5.40
N SER A 101 -3.74 6.21 6.14
CA SER A 101 -4.61 6.61 7.25
C SER A 101 -6.02 6.96 6.78
N LEU A 102 -6.16 7.71 5.68
CA LEU A 102 -7.45 8.01 5.08
C LEU A 102 -8.20 6.74 4.66
N LYS A 103 -7.47 5.75 4.13
CA LYS A 103 -8.05 4.48 3.72
C LYS A 103 -8.56 3.67 4.91
N LEU A 104 -7.80 3.61 6.00
CA LEU A 104 -8.22 2.90 7.22
C LEU A 104 -9.41 3.59 7.89
N LEU A 105 -9.44 4.92 7.92
CA LEU A 105 -10.61 5.66 8.41
C LEU A 105 -11.86 5.34 7.58
N SER A 106 -11.77 5.34 6.25
CA SER A 106 -12.91 5.00 5.40
C SER A 106 -13.47 3.60 5.67
N ILE A 107 -12.60 2.63 5.97
CA ILE A 107 -13.01 1.26 6.32
C ILE A 107 -13.72 1.24 7.68
N LEU A 108 -13.21 1.98 8.68
CA LEU A 108 -13.85 2.08 9.99
C LEU A 108 -15.20 2.83 9.94
N PHE A 109 -15.32 3.88 9.13
CA PHE A 109 -16.58 4.58 8.91
C PHE A 109 -17.65 3.71 8.24
N VAL A 110 -17.25 2.85 7.29
CA VAL A 110 -18.17 1.88 6.65
C VAL A 110 -18.61 0.78 7.62
N GLN A 111 -17.73 0.31 8.51
CA GLN A 111 -18.10 -0.69 9.51
C GLN A 111 -19.00 -0.15 10.63
N ASN A 112 -18.93 1.15 10.91
CA ASN A 112 -19.70 1.78 11.99
C ASN A 112 -21.02 2.42 11.53
N GLN A 113 -21.41 2.26 10.25
CA GLN A 113 -22.71 2.74 9.75
C GLN A 113 -23.88 1.77 9.97
N GLN A 114 -23.64 0.53 10.38
CA GLN A 114 -24.73 -0.43 10.67
C GLN A 114 -25.28 -0.33 12.11
N ALA A 115 -24.67 0.48 12.99
CA ALA A 115 -25.07 0.57 14.40
C ALA A 115 -26.00 1.76 14.73
N LEU A 116 -26.17 2.74 13.83
CA LEU A 116 -26.87 4.00 14.13
C LEU A 116 -28.24 4.15 13.45
N ILE A 117 -28.71 3.16 12.69
CA ILE A 117 -30.06 3.17 12.07
C ILE A 117 -31.07 2.37 12.91
N ALA A 118 -30.63 1.67 13.96
CA ALA A 118 -31.50 0.79 14.75
C ALA A 118 -32.14 1.44 15.99
N GLU A 119 -31.73 2.65 16.42
CA GLU A 119 -32.21 3.23 17.69
C GLU A 119 -33.35 4.27 17.54
N ASP A 120 -33.67 4.74 16.34
CA ASP A 120 -34.70 5.79 16.15
C ASP A 120 -36.04 5.29 15.60
N SER A 121 -36.17 4.04 15.17
CA SER A 121 -37.48 3.48 14.82
C SER A 121 -38.07 2.77 16.03
N GLY A 122 -38.70 3.54 16.91
CA GLY A 122 -39.72 3.03 17.82
C GLY A 122 -40.84 2.36 17.03
N PHE A 123 -40.68 1.08 16.72
CA PHE A 123 -41.76 0.23 16.21
C PHE A 123 -41.72 -1.11 16.94
N CYS A 124 -42.55 -1.18 17.97
CA CYS A 124 -42.99 -2.43 18.56
C CYS A 124 -43.81 -3.20 17.53
N THR A 125 -43.28 -4.31 17.00
CA THR A 125 -44.12 -5.48 16.70
C THR A 125 -43.27 -6.75 16.72
N SER A 126 -43.52 -7.54 17.76
CA SER A 126 -43.71 -9.00 17.70
C SER A 126 -42.73 -9.84 16.88
N GLY A 127 -41.90 -10.59 17.61
CA GLY A 127 -41.64 -11.99 17.28
C GLY A 127 -40.50 -12.25 16.30
N TYR A 128 -39.27 -12.28 16.79
CA TYR A 128 -38.29 -13.33 16.43
C TYR A 128 -37.27 -13.44 17.56
N ALA A 129 -37.67 -14.14 18.61
CA ALA A 129 -36.72 -14.75 19.52
C ALA A 129 -35.97 -15.85 18.76
N VAL A 130 -34.79 -15.51 18.22
CA VAL A 130 -33.76 -16.50 17.89
C VAL A 130 -32.44 -15.99 18.46
N MET A 131 -32.29 -16.26 19.77
CA MET A 131 -31.10 -16.92 20.31
C MET A 131 -29.76 -16.43 19.75
N ASN A 132 -29.36 -15.21 20.10
CA ASN A 132 -27.94 -14.88 20.13
C ASN A 132 -27.36 -15.29 21.50
N SER A 133 -27.05 -16.58 21.61
CA SER A 133 -26.48 -17.31 22.75
C SER A 133 -25.07 -16.86 23.18
N ILE A 134 -24.65 -15.62 22.86
CA ILE A 134 -23.25 -15.19 23.04
C ILE A 134 -23.04 -14.37 24.34
N SER A 135 -24.10 -13.96 25.06
CA SER A 135 -23.93 -13.13 26.26
C SER A 135 -23.96 -13.87 27.62
N ARG A 136 -24.02 -15.21 27.63
CA ARG A 136 -24.03 -16.01 28.89
C ARG A 136 -22.77 -16.85 29.14
N MET A 137 -21.78 -16.82 28.26
CA MET A 137 -20.57 -17.66 28.35
C MET A 137 -19.27 -16.91 28.70
N GLN A 138 -19.35 -15.65 29.13
CA GLN A 138 -18.21 -14.86 29.65
C GLN A 138 -18.43 -14.36 31.09
N ARG A 139 -19.31 -15.03 31.86
CA ARG A 139 -19.48 -14.83 33.32
C ARG A 139 -19.11 -16.07 34.14
N LYS A 140 -18.32 -16.99 33.56
CA LYS A 140 -17.79 -18.19 34.25
C LYS A 140 -16.27 -18.15 34.48
N VAL A 141 -15.65 -16.99 34.29
CA VAL A 141 -14.22 -16.75 34.57
C VAL A 141 -14.10 -15.46 35.38
N THR A 142 -14.88 -15.36 36.46
CA THR A 142 -14.67 -14.49 37.63
C THR A 142 -15.72 -14.91 38.68
N SER A 143 -15.52 -16.09 39.24
CA SER A 143 -16.02 -16.53 40.55
C SER A 143 -15.27 -17.79 40.97
#